data_AF-A0A089MQI4-F1
#
_entry.id   AF-A0A089MQI4-F1
#
_cell.length_a   1.000
_cell.length_b   1.000
_cell.length_c   1.000
_cell.angle_alpha   90.00
_cell.angle_beta   90.00
_cell.angle_gamma   90.00
#
_symmetry.space_group_name_H-M   'P 1'
#
loop_
_entity.id
_entity.type
_entity.pdbx_description
1 polymer ?
#
loop_
_entity_poly.entity_id
_entity_poly.type
_entity_poly.pdbx_seq_one_letter_code
_entity_poly.pdbx_strand_id
1 'polypeptide(L)'
;MVTKAHDKITTSQATIIMVNYILVAGIFSLPRTTVQAAGTPDVWISIILGALCSMVTGVIIARLSQRFPGQTFYQYSTSITGKPLAVLLGLVIIGYFLAVSGYELRTMQEVTMFFLLEGTPAWAVAGLFLWVALYLCRGGINALSRLSRLVAPLAGTIFFGVCLLSLKVFDLDNLRPVLGEGLSPVWRGVKPTALTYTAGEALLFIVAFMDKPKRAGRVLVIGTLISMIFYLLAVVLTIGAFSVEGVVTRTWPFIDLIRSFEVNLLFERFESLLLVIWIMQIFCTFCISFYGAALGVSQIFNLKLDHCLFLLLPVAYLITEAPHNINNLFAFGTGLGNVAIVLFGLIPLPLLLIAYIRRAGS
;
A
#
# COMPACT_ATOMS: atom_id res chain seq x y z
N MET A 1 -20.67 -6.44 19.30
CA MET A 1 -20.24 -5.02 19.37
C MET A 1 -18.72 -4.98 19.23
N VAL A 2 -18.21 -4.64 18.05
CA VAL A 2 -16.80 -4.95 17.64
C VAL A 2 -15.92 -3.70 17.48
N THR A 3 -16.47 -2.50 17.62
CA THR A 3 -15.68 -1.28 17.79
C THR A 3 -15.71 -0.92 19.27
N LYS A 4 -14.55 -0.83 19.94
CA LYS A 4 -14.54 -0.25 21.29
C LYS A 4 -15.04 1.20 21.13
N ALA A 5 -15.85 1.70 22.05
CA ALA A 5 -16.38 3.07 22.01
C ALA A 5 -15.29 4.16 21.88
N HIS A 6 -14.03 3.80 22.15
CA HIS A 6 -12.83 4.64 22.06
C HIS A 6 -12.00 4.50 20.78
N ASP A 7 -12.38 3.66 19.82
CA ASP A 7 -11.64 3.51 18.57
C ASP A 7 -12.01 4.62 17.57
N LYS A 8 -11.41 5.79 17.75
CA LYS A 8 -11.53 6.95 16.86
C LYS A 8 -10.17 7.50 16.47
N ILE A 9 -9.99 7.75 15.18
CA ILE A 9 -8.79 8.38 14.62
C ILE A 9 -9.13 9.75 14.04
N THR A 10 -8.21 10.70 14.20
CA THR A 10 -8.35 12.03 13.61
C THR A 10 -8.14 11.97 12.10
N THR A 11 -8.60 13.01 11.39
CA THR A 11 -8.34 13.15 9.95
C THR A 11 -6.85 13.05 9.61
N SER A 12 -5.96 13.63 10.43
CA SER A 12 -4.50 13.55 10.23
C SER A 12 -3.97 12.12 10.40
N GLN A 13 -4.45 11.37 11.40
CA GLN A 13 -4.10 9.95 11.57
C GLN A 13 -4.52 9.12 10.36
N ALA A 14 -5.75 9.33 9.88
CA ALA A 14 -6.25 8.64 8.70
C ALA A 14 -5.42 8.97 7.44
N THR A 15 -5.01 10.24 7.26
CA THR A 15 -4.09 10.62 6.17
C THR A 15 -2.75 9.92 6.29
N ILE A 16 -2.15 9.83 7.48
CA ILE A 16 -0.86 9.15 7.65
C ILE A 16 -1.00 7.64 7.40
N ILE A 17 -2.08 7.01 7.87
CA ILE A 17 -2.38 5.60 7.54
C ILE A 17 -2.49 5.44 6.03
N MET A 18 -3.19 6.35 5.34
CA MET A 18 -3.33 6.31 3.88
C MET A 18 -1.97 6.47 3.17
N VAL A 19 -1.10 7.37 3.64
CA VAL A 19 0.27 7.52 3.09
C VAL A 19 1.08 6.24 3.29
N ASN A 20 1.00 5.60 4.46
CA ASN A 20 1.68 4.31 4.70
C ASN A 20 1.16 3.21 3.78
N TYR A 21 -0.17 3.14 3.67
CA TYR A 21 -0.84 2.13 2.85
C TYR A 21 -0.63 2.34 1.35
N ILE A 22 -0.30 3.55 0.90
CA ILE A 22 0.08 3.82 -0.49
C ILE A 22 1.57 3.57 -0.70
N LEU A 23 2.46 4.06 0.18
CA LEU A 23 3.92 4.00 0.04
C LEU A 23 4.54 2.64 0.36
N VAL A 24 3.89 1.58 -0.11
CA VAL A 24 4.23 0.19 0.15
C VAL A 24 5.55 -0.22 -0.52
N ALA A 25 5.82 -1.53 -0.68
CA ALA A 25 6.89 -2.08 -1.52
C ALA A 25 6.99 -1.50 -2.94
N GLY A 26 5.93 -0.81 -3.41
CA GLY A 26 5.94 -0.06 -4.66
C GLY A 26 7.12 0.91 -4.77
N ILE A 27 7.61 1.54 -3.68
CA ILE A 27 8.64 2.59 -3.81
C ILE A 27 9.96 2.03 -4.36
N PHE A 28 10.21 0.75 -4.09
CA PHE A 28 11.43 0.06 -4.51
C PHE A 28 11.34 -0.54 -5.91
N SER A 29 10.13 -0.90 -6.34
CA SER A 29 9.89 -1.64 -7.58
C SER A 29 9.29 -0.78 -8.70
N LEU A 30 8.62 0.33 -8.36
CA LEU A 30 7.93 1.18 -9.32
C LEU A 30 8.84 1.74 -10.42
N PRO A 31 10.09 2.18 -10.15
CA PRO A 31 10.99 2.58 -11.23
C PRO A 31 11.18 1.45 -12.25
N ARG A 32 11.40 0.21 -11.80
CA ARG A 32 11.57 -0.95 -12.68
C ARG A 32 10.31 -1.23 -13.48
N THR A 33 9.17 -1.37 -12.81
CA THR A 33 7.92 -1.86 -13.44
C THR A 33 7.36 -0.86 -14.44
N THR A 34 7.49 0.44 -14.16
CA THR A 34 7.02 1.49 -15.07
C THR A 34 7.93 1.66 -16.26
N VAL A 35 9.26 1.68 -16.05
CA VAL A 35 10.24 1.76 -17.15
C VAL A 35 10.18 0.51 -18.03
N GLN A 36 10.04 -0.69 -17.45
CA GLN A 36 9.90 -1.92 -18.22
C GLN A 36 8.63 -1.93 -19.10
N ALA A 37 7.54 -1.34 -18.62
CA ALA A 37 6.29 -1.25 -19.39
C ALA A 37 6.33 -0.17 -20.47
N ALA A 38 6.92 0.99 -20.17
CA ALA A 38 6.90 2.15 -21.05
C ALA A 38 8.07 2.18 -22.04
N GLY A 39 9.26 1.75 -21.63
CA GLY A 39 10.49 1.81 -22.42
C GLY A 39 11.11 3.20 -22.55
N THR A 40 10.63 4.18 -21.78
CA THR A 40 11.03 5.60 -21.88
C THR A 40 11.39 6.19 -20.50
N PRO A 41 12.29 7.19 -20.43
CA PRO A 41 12.50 7.96 -19.20
C PRO A 41 11.28 8.81 -18.79
N ASP A 42 10.32 9.05 -19.69
CA ASP A 42 9.13 9.90 -19.48
C ASP A 42 8.05 9.27 -18.58
N VAL A 43 8.36 8.14 -17.92
CA VAL A 43 7.43 7.44 -17.01
C VAL A 43 7.02 8.28 -15.81
N TRP A 44 7.75 9.34 -15.46
CA TRP A 44 7.33 10.30 -14.44
C TRP A 44 5.95 10.92 -14.74
N ILE A 45 5.58 11.07 -16.02
CA ILE A 45 4.23 11.48 -16.44
C ILE A 45 3.22 10.37 -16.13
N SER A 46 3.61 9.11 -16.37
CA SER A 46 2.79 7.95 -16.03
C SER A 46 2.47 7.90 -14.54
N ILE A 47 3.45 8.28 -13.68
CA ILE A 47 3.30 8.35 -12.22
C ILE A 47 2.14 9.28 -11.83
N ILE A 48 2.08 10.47 -12.46
CA ILE A 48 1.04 11.45 -12.21
C ILE A 48 -0.32 10.94 -12.72
N LEU A 49 -0.37 10.42 -13.94
CA LEU A 49 -1.60 9.92 -14.54
C LEU A 49 -2.19 8.73 -13.75
N GLY A 50 -1.35 7.78 -13.33
CA GLY A 50 -1.79 6.65 -12.53
C GLY A 50 -2.29 7.05 -11.14
N ALA A 51 -1.69 8.08 -10.53
CA ALA A 51 -2.20 8.67 -9.28
C ALA A 51 -3.60 9.26 -9.48
N LEU A 52 -3.82 10.02 -10.57
CA LEU A 52 -5.14 10.59 -10.90
C LEU A 52 -6.19 9.50 -11.15
N CYS A 53 -5.86 8.46 -11.91
CA CYS A 53 -6.76 7.32 -12.13
C CYS A 53 -7.18 6.65 -10.82
N SER A 54 -6.23 6.47 -9.89
CA SER A 54 -6.48 5.83 -8.60
C SER A 54 -7.24 6.75 -7.62
N MET A 55 -7.06 8.07 -7.73
CA MET A 55 -7.88 9.02 -6.98
C MET A 55 -9.35 8.94 -7.37
N VAL A 56 -9.67 8.76 -8.66
CA VAL A 56 -11.07 8.65 -9.13
C VAL A 56 -11.77 7.47 -8.46
N THR A 57 -11.16 6.28 -8.50
CA THR A 57 -11.74 5.08 -7.87
C THR A 57 -11.81 5.23 -6.35
N GLY A 58 -10.75 5.74 -5.72
CA GLY A 58 -10.76 5.99 -4.29
C GLY A 58 -11.81 7.01 -3.84
N VAL A 59 -12.09 8.05 -4.62
CA VAL A 59 -13.12 9.05 -4.28
C VAL A 59 -14.50 8.41 -4.29
N ILE A 60 -14.78 7.50 -5.22
CA ILE A 60 -16.03 6.73 -5.24
C ILE A 60 -16.17 5.91 -3.94
N ILE A 61 -15.11 5.21 -3.54
CA ILE A 61 -15.08 4.43 -2.28
C ILE A 61 -15.27 5.33 -1.06
N ALA A 62 -14.61 6.49 -1.05
CA ALA A 62 -14.73 7.47 0.02
C ALA A 62 -16.18 7.98 0.13
N ARG A 63 -16.82 8.32 -0.98
CA ARG A 63 -18.22 8.78 -1.03
C ARG A 63 -19.18 7.69 -0.57
N LEU A 64 -18.96 6.44 -0.98
CA LEU A 64 -19.74 5.29 -0.53
C LEU A 64 -19.64 5.13 0.98
N SER A 65 -18.43 5.10 1.53
CA SER A 65 -18.19 4.89 2.96
C SER A 65 -18.66 6.09 3.80
N GLN A 66 -18.59 7.30 3.28
CA GLN A 66 -19.09 8.53 3.93
C GLN A 66 -20.59 8.52 4.19
N ARG A 67 -21.34 7.75 3.40
CA ARG A 67 -22.77 7.58 3.54
C ARG A 67 -23.17 6.67 4.69
N PHE A 68 -22.23 5.90 5.24
CA PHE A 68 -22.50 5.04 6.37
C PHE A 68 -21.53 5.36 7.52
N PRO A 69 -21.61 6.58 8.12
CA PRO A 69 -20.73 6.96 9.22
C PRO A 69 -20.77 5.94 10.37
N GLY A 70 -19.60 5.56 10.88
CA GLY A 70 -19.48 4.60 11.97
C GLY A 70 -19.71 3.14 11.57
N GLN A 71 -20.00 2.85 10.30
CA GLN A 71 -20.13 1.50 9.78
C GLN A 71 -19.02 1.20 8.77
N THR A 72 -18.48 -0.01 8.87
CA THR A 72 -17.55 -0.55 7.87
C THR A 72 -18.32 -1.15 6.69
N PHE A 73 -17.63 -1.42 5.58
CA PHE A 73 -18.21 -2.12 4.43
C PHE A 73 -18.89 -3.43 4.81
N TYR A 74 -18.29 -4.22 5.69
CA TYR A 74 -18.83 -5.49 6.13
C TYR A 74 -20.20 -5.35 6.84
N GLN A 75 -20.49 -4.17 7.39
CA GLN A 75 -21.76 -3.85 8.03
C GLN A 75 -22.74 -3.20 7.05
N TYR A 76 -22.34 -2.11 6.37
CA TYR A 76 -23.28 -1.34 5.55
C TYR A 76 -23.66 -2.06 4.25
N SER A 77 -22.83 -2.97 3.73
CA SER A 77 -23.11 -3.71 2.49
C SER A 77 -24.42 -4.51 2.57
N THR A 78 -24.79 -4.99 3.77
CA THR A 78 -26.05 -5.69 4.03
C THR A 78 -27.27 -4.79 3.78
N SER A 79 -27.17 -3.51 4.13
CA SER A 79 -28.24 -2.52 3.90
C SER A 79 -28.43 -2.18 2.42
N ILE A 80 -27.37 -2.31 1.62
CA ILE A 80 -27.38 -1.99 0.19
C ILE A 80 -27.88 -3.20 -0.61
N THR A 81 -27.31 -4.38 -0.35
CA THR A 81 -27.44 -5.56 -1.22
C THR A 81 -28.25 -6.70 -0.64
N GLY A 82 -28.60 -6.65 0.65
CA GLY A 82 -29.15 -7.78 1.38
C GLY A 82 -28.08 -8.74 1.89
N LYS A 83 -28.44 -9.61 2.83
CA LYS A 83 -27.47 -10.44 3.59
C LYS A 83 -26.65 -11.41 2.73
N PRO A 84 -27.22 -12.20 1.78
CA PRO A 84 -26.44 -13.20 1.06
C PRO A 84 -25.34 -12.57 0.20
N LEU A 85 -25.68 -11.53 -0.56
CA LEU A 85 -24.72 -10.84 -1.44
C LEU A 85 -23.70 -10.03 -0.63
N ALA A 86 -24.10 -9.40 0.46
CA ALA A 86 -23.17 -8.72 1.37
C ALA A 86 -22.13 -9.67 1.97
N VAL A 87 -22.53 -10.87 2.38
CA VAL A 87 -21.60 -11.90 2.89
C VAL A 87 -20.61 -12.31 1.80
N LEU A 88 -21.08 -12.58 0.57
CA LEU A 88 -20.20 -12.94 -0.55
C LEU A 88 -19.17 -11.83 -0.85
N LEU A 89 -19.62 -10.58 -1.00
CA LEU A 89 -18.74 -9.43 -1.25
C LEU A 89 -17.76 -9.22 -0.10
N GLY A 90 -18.23 -9.38 1.14
CA GLY A 90 -17.39 -9.29 2.32
C GLY A 90 -16.28 -10.35 2.35
N LEU A 91 -16.60 -11.61 2.01
CA LEU A 91 -15.61 -12.68 1.93
C LEU A 91 -14.57 -12.45 0.83
N VAL A 92 -14.96 -11.93 -0.33
CA VAL A 92 -14.03 -11.56 -1.41
C VAL A 92 -13.07 -10.46 -0.95
N ILE A 93 -13.58 -9.43 -0.26
CA ILE A 93 -12.75 -8.34 0.26
C ILE A 93 -11.83 -8.81 1.40
N ILE A 94 -12.28 -9.71 2.26
CA ILE A 94 -11.43 -10.36 3.28
C ILE A 94 -10.29 -11.12 2.60
N GLY A 95 -10.61 -11.92 1.57
CA GLY A 95 -9.60 -12.65 0.79
C GLY A 95 -8.58 -11.72 0.15
N TYR A 96 -9.03 -10.60 -0.42
CA TYR A 96 -8.15 -9.57 -0.97
C TYR A 96 -7.21 -8.97 0.09
N PHE A 97 -7.74 -8.52 1.23
CA PHE A 97 -6.91 -7.94 2.30
C PHE A 97 -5.94 -8.96 2.90
N LEU A 98 -6.33 -10.23 3.00
CA LEU A 98 -5.40 -11.31 3.37
C LEU A 98 -4.31 -11.50 2.32
N ALA A 99 -4.66 -11.47 1.04
CA ALA A 99 -3.70 -11.62 -0.04
C ALA A 99 -2.68 -10.46 -0.07
N VAL A 100 -3.14 -9.21 0.13
CA VAL A 100 -2.25 -8.04 0.32
C VAL A 100 -1.34 -8.25 1.54
N SER A 101 -1.89 -8.67 2.69
CA SER A 101 -1.08 -8.94 3.87
C SER A 101 -0.01 -10.02 3.61
N GLY A 102 -0.35 -11.13 2.95
CA GLY A 102 0.63 -12.16 2.60
C GLY A 102 1.73 -11.66 1.66
N TYR A 103 1.37 -10.84 0.66
CA TYR A 103 2.33 -10.19 -0.25
C TYR A 103 3.30 -9.25 0.49
N GLU A 104 2.80 -8.43 1.41
CA GLU A 104 3.65 -7.52 2.18
C GLU A 104 4.60 -8.27 3.11
N LEU A 105 4.10 -9.30 3.79
CA LEU A 105 4.94 -10.15 4.65
C LEU A 105 6.00 -10.89 3.84
N ARG A 106 5.66 -11.39 2.65
CA ARG A 106 6.62 -12.05 1.75
C ARG A 106 7.67 -11.08 1.23
N THR A 107 7.29 -9.84 0.96
CA THR A 107 8.21 -8.78 0.54
C THR A 107 9.14 -8.36 1.68
N MET A 108 8.62 -8.19 2.90
CA MET A 108 9.45 -7.94 4.09
C MET A 108 10.45 -9.08 4.32
N GLN A 109 10.02 -10.33 4.16
CA GLN A 109 10.88 -11.50 4.27
C GLN A 109 12.02 -11.47 3.24
N GLU A 110 11.73 -11.23 1.96
CA GLU A 110 12.76 -11.07 0.91
C GLU A 110 13.77 -9.98 1.26
N VAL A 111 13.29 -8.77 1.55
CA VAL A 111 14.15 -7.61 1.81
C VAL A 111 14.99 -7.82 3.08
N THR A 112 14.40 -8.39 4.13
CA THR A 112 15.11 -8.64 5.39
C THR A 112 16.19 -9.70 5.22
N MET A 113 15.88 -10.84 4.60
CA MET A 113 16.86 -11.91 4.40
C MET A 113 17.98 -11.48 3.47
N PHE A 114 17.65 -10.77 2.39
CA PHE A 114 18.63 -10.39 1.38
C PHE A 114 19.58 -9.29 1.85
N PHE A 115 19.08 -8.29 2.59
CA PHE A 115 19.88 -7.11 2.93
C PHE A 115 20.34 -7.05 4.40
N LEU A 116 19.73 -7.79 5.31
CA LEU A 116 20.01 -7.66 6.76
C LEU A 116 20.41 -8.98 7.43
N LEU A 117 19.73 -10.08 7.10
CA LEU A 117 19.80 -11.34 7.84
C LEU A 117 20.05 -12.53 6.89
N GLU A 118 21.12 -12.44 6.10
CA GLU A 118 21.52 -13.50 5.17
C GLU A 118 21.71 -14.83 5.91
N GLY A 119 21.19 -15.92 5.32
CA GLY A 119 21.23 -17.26 5.91
C GLY A 119 20.17 -17.55 6.99
N THR A 120 19.33 -16.57 7.37
CA THR A 120 18.22 -16.81 8.30
C THR A 120 17.06 -17.52 7.58
N PRO A 121 16.47 -18.59 8.17
CA PRO A 121 15.33 -19.25 7.58
C PRO A 121 14.11 -18.34 7.43
N ALA A 122 13.47 -18.40 6.26
CA ALA A 122 12.25 -17.66 5.92
C ALA A 122 11.17 -17.69 7.02
N TRP A 123 10.83 -18.90 7.49
CA TRP A 123 9.80 -19.10 8.52
C TRP A 123 10.08 -18.35 9.83
N ALA A 124 11.36 -18.17 10.20
CA ALA A 124 11.74 -17.48 11.42
C ALA A 124 11.50 -15.96 11.29
N VAL A 125 11.82 -15.40 10.12
CA VAL A 125 11.56 -13.99 9.79
C VAL A 125 10.06 -13.71 9.75
N ALA A 126 9.30 -14.52 9.01
CA ALA A 126 7.84 -14.38 8.95
C ALA A 126 7.19 -14.54 10.33
N GLY A 127 7.59 -15.56 11.09
CA GLY A 127 7.05 -15.83 12.43
C GLY A 127 7.20 -14.63 13.36
N LEU A 128 8.36 -13.97 13.37
CA LEU A 128 8.60 -12.78 14.18
C LEU A 128 7.61 -11.65 13.82
N PHE A 129 7.50 -11.29 12.54
CA PHE A 129 6.60 -10.23 12.11
C PHE A 129 5.13 -10.57 12.39
N LEU A 130 4.72 -11.83 12.21
CA LEU A 130 3.39 -12.32 12.51
C LEU A 130 3.02 -12.15 13.99
N TRP A 131 3.92 -12.51 14.91
CA TRP A 131 3.68 -12.34 16.35
C TRP A 131 3.59 -10.87 16.76
N VAL A 132 4.48 -10.02 16.22
CA VAL A 132 4.44 -8.58 16.50
C VAL A 132 3.17 -7.94 15.93
N ALA A 133 2.74 -8.36 14.74
CA ALA A 133 1.51 -7.87 14.15
C ALA A 133 0.27 -8.31 14.92
N LEU A 134 0.24 -9.54 15.43
CA LEU A 134 -0.82 -10.00 16.31
C LEU A 134 -0.94 -9.09 17.54
N TYR A 135 0.19 -8.81 18.22
CA TYR A 135 0.21 -7.89 19.36
C TYR A 135 -0.33 -6.50 18.98
N LEU A 136 0.14 -5.94 17.87
CA LEU A 136 -0.26 -4.61 17.42
C LEU A 136 -1.76 -4.54 17.02
N CYS A 137 -2.24 -5.52 16.24
CA CYS A 137 -3.61 -5.55 15.73
C CYS A 137 -4.65 -5.77 16.82
N ARG A 138 -4.30 -6.46 17.92
CA ARG A 138 -5.13 -6.53 19.13
C ARG A 138 -5.34 -5.16 19.80
N GLY A 139 -4.40 -4.24 19.61
CA GLY A 139 -4.51 -2.84 20.02
C GLY A 139 -5.49 -2.01 19.17
N GLY A 140 -6.06 -2.58 18.10
CA GLY A 140 -7.05 -1.94 17.25
C GLY A 140 -6.48 -0.85 16.34
N ILE A 141 -7.38 -0.13 15.66
CA ILE A 141 -7.01 0.95 14.72
C ILE A 141 -6.20 2.07 15.39
N ASN A 142 -6.40 2.31 16.68
CA ASN A 142 -5.65 3.31 17.44
C ASN A 142 -4.17 2.94 17.55
N ALA A 143 -3.84 1.67 17.79
CA ALA A 143 -2.46 1.19 17.82
C ALA A 143 -1.80 1.32 16.43
N LEU A 144 -2.50 0.89 15.38
CA LEU A 144 -2.05 1.04 13.99
C LEU A 144 -1.78 2.50 13.62
N SER A 145 -2.66 3.41 14.05
CA SER A 145 -2.50 4.85 13.79
C SER A 145 -1.29 5.45 14.50
N ARG A 146 -0.97 4.97 15.72
CA ARG A 146 0.19 5.43 16.49
C ARG A 146 1.48 4.95 15.86
N LEU A 147 1.54 3.69 15.43
CA LEU A 147 2.69 3.17 14.70
C LEU A 147 2.88 3.93 13.37
N SER A 148 1.83 4.08 12.57
CA SER A 148 1.91 4.79 11.28
C SER A 148 2.40 6.24 11.45
N ARG A 149 1.98 6.91 12.54
CA ARG A 149 2.43 8.27 12.89
C ARG A 149 3.89 8.32 13.34
N LEU A 150 4.39 7.25 13.97
CA LEU A 150 5.80 7.15 14.35
C LEU A 150 6.68 6.92 13.11
N VAL A 151 6.28 6.00 12.24
CA VAL A 151 7.10 5.56 11.09
C VAL A 151 7.13 6.61 9.98
N ALA A 152 5.99 7.24 9.64
CA ALA A 152 5.91 8.11 8.47
C ALA A 152 6.87 9.32 8.49
N PRO A 153 7.04 10.08 9.60
CA PRO A 153 8.00 11.18 9.65
C PRO A 153 9.44 10.70 9.51
N LEU A 154 9.80 9.57 10.14
CA LEU A 154 11.13 8.98 10.06
C LEU A 154 11.44 8.56 8.62
N ALA A 155 10.52 7.83 7.98
CA ALA A 155 10.61 7.45 6.58
C ALA A 155 10.72 8.68 5.67
N GLY A 156 9.93 9.73 5.94
CA GLY A 156 9.97 10.99 5.19
C GLY A 156 11.32 11.70 5.28
N THR A 157 11.82 11.94 6.50
CA THR A 157 13.12 12.61 6.74
C THR A 157 14.24 11.89 6.01
N ILE A 158 14.26 10.56 6.14
CA ILE A 158 15.27 9.74 5.51
C ILE A 158 15.14 9.74 3.99
N PHE A 159 13.92 9.61 3.46
CA PHE A 159 13.67 9.65 2.03
C PHE A 159 14.18 10.95 1.40
N PHE A 160 13.91 12.11 2.02
CA PHE A 160 14.43 13.39 1.52
C PHE A 160 15.96 13.50 1.64
N GLY A 161 16.56 12.88 2.67
CA GLY A 161 18.02 12.75 2.77
C GLY A 161 18.61 11.94 1.61
N VAL A 162 18.00 10.80 1.28
CA VAL A 162 18.36 9.98 0.11
C VAL A 162 18.22 10.80 -1.17
N CYS A 163 17.12 11.55 -1.34
CA CYS A 163 16.93 12.40 -2.51
C CYS A 163 18.07 13.42 -2.70
N LEU A 164 18.49 14.07 -1.61
CA LEU A 164 19.59 15.04 -1.65
C LEU A 164 20.93 14.38 -2.03
N LEU A 165 21.22 13.21 -1.48
CA LEU A 165 22.44 12.47 -1.78
C LEU A 165 22.45 11.91 -3.21
N SER A 166 21.28 11.50 -3.71
CA SER A 166 21.12 10.99 -5.07
C SER A 166 21.48 12.03 -6.14
N LEU A 167 21.42 13.33 -5.83
CA LEU A 167 21.85 14.39 -6.75
C LEU A 167 23.35 14.31 -7.10
N LYS A 168 24.18 13.63 -6.30
CA LYS A 168 25.61 13.45 -6.58
C LYS A 168 25.88 12.49 -7.75
N VAL A 169 24.96 11.55 -7.97
CA VAL A 169 25.05 10.51 -9.01
C VAL A 169 24.02 10.72 -10.12
N PHE A 170 23.30 11.85 -10.07
CA PHE A 170 22.23 12.17 -11.01
C PHE A 170 22.78 12.79 -12.28
N ASP A 171 22.49 12.17 -13.42
CA ASP A 171 22.74 12.73 -14.73
C ASP A 171 21.42 13.11 -15.40
N LEU A 172 21.28 14.39 -15.76
CA LEU A 172 20.08 14.92 -16.39
C LEU A 172 19.89 14.39 -17.82
N ASP A 173 20.97 13.98 -18.50
CA ASP A 173 20.90 13.47 -19.86
C ASP A 173 20.19 12.12 -19.92
N ASN A 174 20.18 11.35 -18.82
CA ASN A 174 19.38 10.13 -18.69
C ASN A 174 17.86 10.36 -18.73
N LEU A 175 17.40 11.61 -18.58
CA LEU A 175 15.99 11.99 -18.70
C LEU A 175 15.66 12.71 -20.02
N ARG A 176 16.67 12.90 -20.88
CA ARG A 176 16.54 13.63 -22.14
C ARG A 176 16.68 12.69 -23.35
N PRO A 177 16.07 13.06 -24.48
CA PRO A 177 15.10 14.14 -24.65
C PRO A 177 13.74 13.81 -24.00
N VAL A 178 13.09 14.82 -23.40
CA VAL A 178 11.76 14.67 -22.82
C VAL A 178 10.74 14.48 -23.93
N LEU A 179 9.92 13.43 -23.83
CA LEU A 179 8.95 13.01 -24.84
C LEU A 179 9.59 12.71 -26.21
N GLY A 180 10.82 12.19 -26.23
CA GLY A 180 11.52 11.81 -27.45
C GLY A 180 10.76 10.76 -28.30
N GLU A 181 10.03 9.86 -27.63
CA GLU A 181 9.18 8.85 -28.25
C GLU A 181 7.68 9.25 -28.28
N GLY A 182 7.37 10.49 -27.92
CA GLY A 182 6.01 11.00 -27.79
C GLY A 182 5.23 10.45 -26.58
N LEU A 183 3.92 10.64 -26.59
CA LEU A 183 3.04 10.25 -25.46
C LEU A 183 2.60 8.77 -25.50
N SER A 184 2.75 8.08 -26.63
CA SER A 184 2.29 6.68 -26.77
C SER A 184 2.93 5.74 -25.72
N PRO A 185 4.26 5.78 -25.50
CA PRO A 185 4.91 4.94 -24.49
C PRO A 185 4.47 5.24 -23.06
N VAL A 186 4.16 6.50 -22.75
CA VAL A 186 3.70 6.95 -21.43
C VAL A 186 2.41 6.22 -21.04
N TRP A 187 1.48 6.00 -21.96
CA TRP A 187 0.23 5.29 -21.66
C TRP A 187 0.46 3.85 -21.18
N ARG A 188 1.53 3.19 -21.63
CA ARG A 188 1.89 1.83 -21.17
C ARG A 188 2.36 1.82 -19.71
N GLY A 189 2.98 2.92 -19.24
CA GLY A 189 3.39 3.10 -17.85
C GLY A 189 2.25 3.43 -16.88
N VAL A 190 1.09 3.87 -17.38
CA VAL A 190 -0.04 4.26 -16.52
C VAL A 190 -0.63 3.07 -15.77
N LYS A 191 -0.74 1.90 -16.41
CA LYS A 191 -1.27 0.70 -15.76
C LYS A 191 -0.46 0.28 -14.52
N PRO A 192 0.85 -0.04 -14.62
CA PRO A 192 1.63 -0.45 -13.44
C PRO A 192 1.67 0.64 -12.35
N THR A 193 1.62 1.90 -12.75
CA THR A 193 1.49 3.02 -11.82
C THR A 193 0.16 2.95 -11.06
N ALA A 194 -0.98 2.85 -11.76
CA ALA A 194 -2.29 2.81 -11.14
C ALA A 194 -2.45 1.60 -10.21
N LEU A 195 -1.86 0.45 -10.57
CA LEU A 195 -1.80 -0.72 -9.69
C LEU A 195 -1.12 -0.38 -8.35
N THR A 196 -0.01 0.37 -8.39
CA THR A 196 0.76 0.73 -7.20
C THR A 196 0.01 1.72 -6.30
N TYR A 197 -0.81 2.62 -6.87
CA TYR A 197 -1.63 3.56 -6.10
C TYR A 197 -2.96 2.98 -5.62
N THR A 198 -3.27 1.71 -5.89
CA THR A 198 -4.53 1.11 -5.47
C THR A 198 -4.50 0.88 -3.95
N ALA A 199 -4.99 1.88 -3.23
CA ALA A 199 -4.99 1.95 -1.77
C ALA A 199 -6.34 2.48 -1.21
N GLY A 200 -7.21 2.98 -2.10
CA GLY A 200 -8.50 3.55 -1.74
C GLY A 200 -9.41 2.55 -1.03
N GLU A 201 -9.21 1.25 -1.23
CA GLU A 201 -9.95 0.18 -0.59
C GLU A 201 -9.81 0.18 0.94
N ALA A 202 -8.71 0.67 1.50
CA ALA A 202 -8.56 0.76 2.95
C ALA A 202 -9.64 1.68 3.58
N LEU A 203 -10.19 2.63 2.81
CA LEU A 203 -11.30 3.49 3.26
C LEU A 203 -12.59 2.71 3.55
N LEU A 204 -12.75 1.51 3.01
CA LEU A 204 -13.92 0.66 3.24
C LEU A 204 -14.14 0.35 4.73
N PHE A 205 -13.07 0.36 5.53
CA PHE A 205 -13.19 0.23 6.99
C PHE A 205 -12.63 1.43 7.74
N ILE A 206 -11.60 2.13 7.24
CA ILE A 206 -10.98 3.27 7.95
C ILE A 206 -12.01 4.38 8.24
N VAL A 207 -12.93 4.65 7.31
CA VAL A 207 -13.92 5.74 7.46
C VAL A 207 -14.84 5.52 8.67
N ALA A 208 -15.12 4.27 9.02
CA ALA A 208 -15.93 3.92 10.20
C ALA A 208 -15.29 4.39 11.52
N PHE A 209 -13.97 4.53 11.55
CA PHE A 209 -13.20 4.93 12.73
C PHE A 209 -12.82 6.42 12.72
N MET A 210 -13.16 7.18 11.67
CA MET A 210 -12.78 8.59 11.59
C MET A 210 -13.65 9.48 12.51
N ASP A 211 -13.01 10.44 13.17
CA ASP A 211 -13.69 11.51 13.91
C ASP A 211 -14.61 12.35 13.01
N LYS A 212 -14.18 12.57 11.77
CA LYS A 212 -14.86 13.38 10.75
C LYS A 212 -14.97 12.59 9.45
N PRO A 213 -15.90 11.62 9.34
CA PRO A 213 -16.05 10.78 8.14
C PRO A 213 -16.20 11.58 6.84
N LYS A 214 -16.87 12.74 6.90
CA LYS A 214 -17.01 13.69 5.77
C LYS A 214 -15.67 14.16 5.15
N ARG A 215 -14.55 14.00 5.87
CA ARG A 215 -13.20 14.32 5.37
C ARG A 215 -12.49 13.15 4.70
N ALA A 216 -13.10 11.97 4.56
CA ALA A 216 -12.49 10.80 3.91
C ALA A 216 -11.95 11.08 2.49
N GLY A 217 -12.69 11.82 1.66
CA GLY A 217 -12.18 12.23 0.35
C GLY A 217 -10.91 13.09 0.42
N ARG A 218 -10.81 13.97 1.44
CA ARG A 218 -9.60 14.77 1.68
C ARG A 218 -8.44 13.90 2.19
N VAL A 219 -8.73 12.91 3.03
CA VAL A 219 -7.74 11.92 3.51
C VAL A 219 -7.10 11.21 2.32
N LEU A 220 -7.93 10.73 1.38
CA LEU A 220 -7.46 10.09 0.16
C LEU A 220 -6.62 11.03 -0.68
N VAL A 221 -7.18 12.17 -1.09
CA VAL A 221 -6.51 13.10 -2.02
C VAL A 221 -5.16 13.55 -1.46
N ILE A 222 -5.09 13.95 -0.19
CA ILE A 222 -3.83 14.36 0.43
C ILE A 222 -2.87 13.18 0.55
N GLY A 223 -3.34 12.00 0.96
CA GLY A 223 -2.51 10.81 1.05
C GLY A 223 -1.89 10.41 -0.28
N THR A 224 -2.68 10.42 -1.35
CA THR A 224 -2.21 10.14 -2.71
C THR A 224 -1.29 11.22 -3.24
N LEU A 225 -1.54 12.51 -3.00
CA LEU A 225 -0.64 13.60 -3.41
C LEU A 225 0.73 13.51 -2.72
N ILE A 226 0.75 13.27 -1.40
CA ILE A 226 2.00 13.08 -0.66
C ILE A 226 2.75 11.90 -1.26
N SER A 227 2.08 10.76 -1.42
CA SER A 227 2.72 9.55 -1.94
C SER A 227 3.20 9.71 -3.38
N MET A 228 2.50 10.51 -4.18
CA MET A 228 2.88 10.83 -5.55
C MET A 228 4.19 11.62 -5.62
N ILE A 229 4.44 12.53 -4.68
CA ILE A 229 5.73 13.24 -4.60
C ILE A 229 6.87 12.24 -4.34
N PHE A 230 6.67 11.31 -3.40
CA PHE A 230 7.68 10.28 -3.09
C PHE A 230 7.96 9.39 -4.31
N TYR A 231 6.91 8.89 -4.96
CA TYR A 231 7.08 8.05 -6.14
C TYR A 231 7.72 8.78 -7.31
N LEU A 232 7.32 10.03 -7.57
CA LEU A 232 7.88 10.82 -8.65
C LEU A 232 9.37 11.07 -8.42
N LEU A 233 9.76 11.47 -7.20
CA LEU A 233 11.17 11.65 -6.85
C LEU A 233 11.95 10.34 -6.95
N ALA A 234 11.41 9.24 -6.43
CA ALA A 234 12.07 7.93 -6.50
C ALA A 234 12.33 7.52 -7.96
N VAL A 235 11.33 7.63 -8.83
CA VAL A 235 11.44 7.25 -10.25
C VAL A 235 12.42 8.15 -10.99
N VAL A 236 12.28 9.48 -10.86
CA VAL A 236 13.13 10.45 -11.55
C VAL A 236 14.59 10.30 -11.13
N LEU A 237 14.87 10.20 -9.84
CA LEU A 237 16.24 10.05 -9.33
C LEU A 237 16.86 8.72 -9.74
N THR A 238 16.08 7.64 -9.73
CA THR A 238 16.58 6.32 -10.13
C THR A 238 16.93 6.29 -11.62
N ILE A 239 16.07 6.84 -12.48
CA ILE A 239 16.37 6.92 -13.92
C ILE A 239 17.55 7.85 -14.17
N GLY A 240 17.59 9.02 -13.50
CA GLY A 240 18.70 9.95 -13.60
C GLY A 240 20.05 9.34 -13.20
N ALA A 241 20.06 8.41 -12.23
CA ALA A 241 21.28 7.75 -11.79
C ALA A 241 21.69 6.54 -12.64
N PHE A 242 20.74 5.80 -13.21
CA PHE A 242 21.02 4.50 -13.83
C PHE A 242 20.66 4.39 -15.31
N SER A 243 20.01 5.39 -15.92
CA SER A 243 19.36 5.32 -17.23
C SER A 243 18.21 4.29 -17.31
N VAL A 244 17.45 4.30 -18.41
CA VAL A 244 16.37 3.32 -18.66
C VAL A 244 16.88 1.88 -18.62
N GLU A 245 18.00 1.59 -19.28
CA GLU A 245 18.58 0.25 -19.37
C GLU A 245 19.10 -0.24 -18.01
N GLY A 246 19.72 0.65 -17.23
CA GLY A 246 20.18 0.30 -15.89
C GLY A 246 19.03 0.08 -14.91
N VAL A 247 17.91 0.79 -15.04
CA VAL A 247 16.76 0.60 -14.17
C VAL A 247 16.12 -0.79 -14.37
N VAL A 248 15.97 -1.26 -15.61
CA VAL A 248 15.25 -2.53 -15.88
C VAL A 248 16.03 -3.78 -15.46
N THR A 249 17.36 -3.69 -15.39
CA THR A 249 18.26 -4.78 -15.00
C THR A 249 18.38 -4.97 -13.48
N ARG A 250 17.93 -3.98 -12.70
CA ARG A 250 17.98 -4.00 -11.23
C ARG A 250 16.70 -4.55 -10.64
N THR A 251 16.83 -5.40 -9.61
CA THR A 251 15.68 -6.00 -8.93
C THR A 251 14.91 -4.97 -8.11
N TRP A 252 15.64 -4.14 -7.36
CA TRP A 252 15.11 -3.10 -6.49
C TRP A 252 15.83 -1.77 -6.79
N PRO A 253 15.56 -1.11 -7.94
CA PRO A 253 16.38 -0.01 -8.42
C PRO A 253 16.54 1.13 -7.41
N PHE A 254 15.50 1.47 -6.65
CA PHE A 254 15.59 2.54 -5.65
C PHE A 254 16.45 2.15 -4.44
N ILE A 255 16.48 0.86 -4.06
CA ILE A 255 17.43 0.38 -3.04
C ILE A 255 18.85 0.46 -3.60
N ASP A 256 19.07 0.04 -4.84
CA ASP A 256 20.39 0.12 -5.47
C ASP A 256 20.87 1.57 -5.62
N LEU A 257 19.96 2.52 -5.82
CA LEU A 257 20.27 3.96 -5.79
C LEU A 257 20.77 4.39 -4.41
N ILE A 258 20.11 3.96 -3.33
CA ILE A 258 20.53 4.27 -1.97
C ILE A 258 21.96 3.77 -1.70
N ARG A 259 22.34 2.63 -2.31
CA ARG A 259 23.64 1.98 -2.14
C ARG A 259 24.73 2.54 -3.06
N SER A 260 24.38 3.35 -4.07
CA SER A 260 25.34 3.82 -5.08
C SER A 260 26.17 5.02 -4.63
N PHE A 261 25.75 5.73 -3.58
CA PHE A 261 26.50 6.84 -3.02
C PHE A 261 27.13 6.45 -1.68
N GLU A 262 28.44 6.67 -1.57
CA GLU A 262 29.15 6.54 -0.29
C GLU A 262 28.79 7.71 0.62
N VAL A 263 28.35 7.38 1.83
CA VAL A 263 28.13 8.36 2.88
C VAL A 263 29.23 8.18 3.91
N ASN A 264 30.27 9.03 3.88
CA ASN A 264 31.33 9.11 4.88
C ASN A 264 30.79 9.67 6.22
N LEU A 265 29.80 9.00 6.81
CA LEU A 265 29.34 9.23 8.18
C LEU A 265 30.06 8.28 9.14
N LEU A 266 30.01 8.57 10.43
CA LEU A 266 30.48 7.70 11.53
C LEU A 266 29.85 6.28 11.53
N PHE A 267 28.85 6.03 10.68
CA PHE A 267 28.18 4.74 10.52
C PHE A 267 28.53 4.11 9.17
N GLU A 268 29.35 3.05 9.19
CA GLU A 268 29.74 2.26 8.01
C GLU A 268 28.56 1.55 7.31
N ARG A 269 27.36 1.53 7.92
CA ARG A 269 26.15 0.88 7.39
C ARG A 269 24.90 1.76 7.46
N PHE A 270 25.00 3.00 6.98
CA PHE A 270 23.85 3.91 6.89
C PHE A 270 22.69 3.26 6.12
N GLU A 271 22.98 2.52 5.03
CA GLU A 271 22.02 1.77 4.22
C GLU A 271 21.11 0.82 5.04
N SER A 272 21.65 0.15 6.06
CA SER A 272 20.86 -0.79 6.87
C SER A 272 19.83 -0.09 7.74
N LEU A 273 20.17 1.10 8.28
CA LEU A 273 19.23 1.91 9.07
C LEU A 273 18.07 2.40 8.22
N LEU A 274 18.35 2.76 6.96
CA LEU A 274 17.33 3.09 5.98
C LEU A 274 16.40 1.89 5.82
N LEU A 275 16.91 0.73 5.41
CA LEU A 275 16.10 -0.46 5.17
C LEU A 275 15.18 -0.84 6.34
N VAL A 276 15.64 -0.74 7.59
CA VAL A 276 14.81 -1.02 8.78
C VAL A 276 13.57 -0.13 8.83
N ILE A 277 13.69 1.16 8.53
CA ILE A 277 12.56 2.11 8.59
C ILE A 277 11.54 1.85 7.48
N TRP A 278 12.00 1.46 6.30
CA TRP A 278 11.06 1.03 5.25
C TRP A 278 10.44 -0.34 5.51
N ILE A 279 11.16 -1.29 6.11
CA ILE A 279 10.57 -2.55 6.57
C ILE A 279 9.43 -2.25 7.56
N MET A 280 9.60 -1.26 8.46
CA MET A 280 8.52 -0.80 9.33
C MET A 280 7.34 -0.18 8.56
N GLN A 281 7.59 0.50 7.43
CA GLN A 281 6.53 1.02 6.56
C GLN A 281 5.73 -0.11 5.90
N ILE A 282 6.41 -1.12 5.36
CA ILE A 282 5.78 -2.32 4.80
C ILE A 282 4.99 -3.06 5.89
N PHE A 283 5.54 -3.14 7.10
CA PHE A 283 4.90 -3.72 8.26
C PHE A 283 3.61 -2.99 8.68
N CYS A 284 3.57 -1.66 8.58
CA CYS A 284 2.33 -0.90 8.78
C CYS A 284 1.24 -1.36 7.80
N THR A 285 1.54 -1.45 6.50
CA THR A 285 0.60 -1.88 5.47
C THR A 285 0.13 -3.31 5.67
N PHE A 286 1.05 -4.20 6.03
CA PHE A 286 0.74 -5.57 6.45
C PHE A 286 -0.31 -5.58 7.56
N CYS A 287 -0.05 -4.86 8.65
CA CYS A 287 -0.95 -4.82 9.80
C CYS A 287 -2.30 -4.19 9.48
N ILE A 288 -2.35 -3.12 8.67
CA ILE A 288 -3.60 -2.47 8.25
C ILE A 288 -4.46 -3.44 7.43
N SER A 289 -3.86 -4.15 6.48
CA SER A 289 -4.55 -5.13 5.63
C SER A 289 -5.02 -6.33 6.46
N PHE A 290 -4.14 -6.90 7.28
CA PHE A 290 -4.45 -8.02 8.16
C PHE A 290 -5.59 -7.68 9.15
N TYR A 291 -5.55 -6.48 9.73
CA TYR A 291 -6.62 -5.97 10.58
C TYR A 291 -7.94 -5.82 9.82
N GLY A 292 -7.89 -5.28 8.59
CA GLY A 292 -9.07 -5.14 7.72
C GLY A 292 -9.74 -6.49 7.43
N ALA A 293 -8.96 -7.54 7.20
CA ALA A 293 -9.45 -8.91 7.01
C ALA A 293 -10.05 -9.49 8.30
N ALA A 294 -9.34 -9.40 9.43
CA ALA A 294 -9.81 -9.90 10.72
C ALA A 294 -11.10 -9.21 11.18
N LEU A 295 -11.20 -7.90 10.95
CA LEU A 295 -12.41 -7.12 11.21
C LEU A 295 -13.59 -7.61 10.37
N GLY A 296 -13.35 -7.93 9.10
CA GLY A 296 -14.37 -8.49 8.22
C GLY A 296 -14.90 -9.83 8.70
N VAL A 297 -14.01 -10.78 9.02
CA VAL A 297 -14.42 -12.08 9.58
C VAL A 297 -15.20 -11.88 10.88
N SER A 298 -14.72 -11.00 11.77
CA SER A 298 -15.37 -10.69 13.03
C SER A 298 -16.79 -10.15 12.84
N GLN A 299 -17.00 -9.26 11.88
CA GLN A 299 -18.30 -8.61 11.65
C GLN A 299 -19.28 -9.48 10.86
N ILE A 300 -18.81 -10.25 9.87
CA ILE A 300 -19.66 -11.15 9.07
C ILE A 300 -20.17 -12.33 9.92
N PHE A 301 -19.28 -12.95 10.69
CA PHE A 301 -19.59 -14.14 11.48
C PHE A 301 -19.92 -13.84 12.95
N ASN A 302 -19.95 -12.56 13.34
CA ASN A 302 -20.19 -12.09 14.71
C ASN A 302 -19.25 -12.74 15.75
N LEU A 303 -17.97 -12.88 15.39
CA LEU A 303 -16.91 -13.43 16.23
C LEU A 303 -16.14 -12.32 16.95
N LYS A 304 -15.45 -12.63 18.04
CA LYS A 304 -14.54 -11.67 18.68
C LYS A 304 -13.33 -11.42 17.77
N LEU A 305 -12.96 -10.15 17.58
CA LEU A 305 -11.83 -9.75 16.76
C LEU A 305 -10.54 -10.48 17.14
N ASP A 306 -10.26 -10.61 18.44
CA ASP A 306 -9.09 -11.34 18.94
C ASP A 306 -9.04 -12.78 18.42
N HIS A 307 -10.17 -13.50 18.41
CA HIS A 307 -10.23 -14.87 17.87
C HIS A 307 -9.97 -14.88 16.36
N CYS A 308 -10.51 -13.91 15.62
CA CYS A 308 -10.27 -13.79 14.18
C CYS A 308 -8.79 -13.51 13.87
N LEU A 309 -8.10 -12.69 14.67
CA LEU A 309 -6.68 -12.43 14.53
C LEU A 309 -5.85 -13.72 14.69
N PHE A 310 -6.15 -14.54 15.71
CA PHE A 310 -5.50 -15.84 15.89
C PHE A 310 -5.84 -16.84 14.76
N LEU A 311 -7.08 -16.85 14.30
CA LEU A 311 -7.54 -17.75 13.23
C LEU A 311 -6.85 -17.43 11.89
N LEU A 312 -6.66 -16.15 11.58
CA LEU A 312 -6.13 -15.70 10.29
C LEU A 312 -4.59 -15.71 10.23
N LEU A 313 -3.90 -15.79 11.36
CA LEU A 313 -2.45 -15.90 11.45
C LEU A 313 -1.85 -17.02 10.55
N PRO A 314 -2.29 -18.30 10.69
CA PRO A 314 -1.78 -19.37 9.83
C PRO A 314 -2.16 -19.15 8.36
N VAL A 315 -3.32 -18.56 8.07
CA VAL A 315 -3.74 -18.25 6.70
C VAL A 315 -2.82 -17.21 6.07
N ALA A 316 -2.47 -16.15 6.81
CA ALA A 316 -1.53 -15.14 6.34
C ALA A 316 -0.16 -15.74 6.04
N TYR A 317 0.34 -16.63 6.91
CA TYR A 317 1.60 -17.35 6.68
C TYR A 317 1.56 -18.21 5.40
N LEU A 318 0.49 -18.98 5.19
CA LEU A 318 0.35 -19.82 4.00
C LEU A 318 0.32 -18.99 2.71
N ILE A 319 -0.33 -17.82 2.72
CA ILE A 319 -0.35 -16.90 1.58
C ILE A 319 1.06 -16.32 1.35
N THR A 320 1.78 -15.97 2.42
CA THR A 320 3.16 -15.51 2.33
C THR A 320 4.06 -16.52 1.62
N GLU A 321 3.93 -17.81 1.91
CA GLU A 321 4.77 -18.85 1.32
C GLU A 321 4.33 -19.28 -0.09
N ALA A 322 3.21 -18.77 -0.62
CA ALA A 322 2.73 -19.14 -1.95
C ALA A 322 3.68 -18.71 -3.10
N PRO A 323 4.33 -17.52 -3.08
CA PRO A 323 5.34 -17.17 -4.07
C PRO A 323 6.71 -17.77 -3.71
N HIS A 324 7.12 -18.79 -4.47
CA HIS A 324 8.38 -19.53 -4.24
C HIS A 324 9.65 -18.75 -4.57
N ASN A 325 9.57 -17.71 -5.40
CA ASN A 325 10.71 -16.88 -5.78
C ASN A 325 10.27 -15.43 -6.04
N ILE A 326 11.25 -14.55 -6.24
CA ILE A 326 11.03 -13.12 -6.43
C ILE A 326 10.20 -12.78 -7.68
N ASN A 327 10.31 -13.56 -8.76
CA ASN A 327 9.50 -13.36 -9.96
C ASN A 327 8.03 -13.70 -9.69
N ASN A 328 7.77 -14.78 -8.95
CA ASN A 328 6.42 -15.12 -8.50
C ASN A 328 5.86 -14.08 -7.54
N LEU A 329 6.71 -13.48 -6.69
CA LEU A 329 6.30 -12.37 -5.82
C LEU A 329 5.85 -11.15 -6.62
N PHE A 330 6.62 -10.72 -7.62
CA PHE A 330 6.22 -9.62 -8.50
C PHE A 330 4.96 -9.93 -9.32
N ALA A 331 4.83 -11.17 -9.80
CA ALA A 331 3.63 -11.63 -10.48
C ALA A 331 2.41 -11.60 -9.55
N PHE A 332 2.59 -12.01 -8.28
CA PHE A 332 1.55 -11.95 -7.26
C PHE A 332 1.11 -10.51 -6.98
N GLY A 333 2.04 -9.57 -6.79
CA GLY A 333 1.73 -8.15 -6.63
C GLY A 333 1.00 -7.55 -7.84
N THR A 334 1.41 -7.92 -9.06
CA THR A 334 0.72 -7.51 -10.29
C THR A 334 -0.71 -8.09 -10.35
N GLY A 335 -0.87 -9.35 -9.96
CA GLY A 335 -2.16 -10.01 -9.84
C GLY A 335 -3.08 -9.31 -8.84
N LEU A 336 -2.56 -8.98 -7.65
CA LEU A 336 -3.29 -8.21 -6.63
C LEU A 336 -3.76 -6.87 -7.16
N GLY A 337 -2.88 -6.10 -7.81
CA GLY A 337 -3.27 -4.82 -8.41
C GLY A 337 -4.39 -4.98 -9.45
N ASN A 338 -4.30 -5.98 -10.34
CA ASN A 338 -5.35 -6.21 -11.34
C ASN A 338 -6.70 -6.58 -10.68
N VAL A 339 -6.67 -7.44 -9.66
CA VAL A 339 -7.85 -7.79 -8.86
C VAL A 339 -8.40 -6.54 -8.17
N ALA A 340 -7.54 -5.67 -7.65
CA ALA A 340 -7.92 -4.43 -6.98
C ALA A 340 -8.64 -3.47 -7.92
N ILE A 341 -8.16 -3.29 -9.16
CA ILE A 341 -8.86 -2.49 -10.19
C ILE A 341 -10.25 -3.06 -10.46
N VAL A 342 -10.39 -4.38 -10.60
CA VAL A 342 -11.69 -5.01 -10.88
C VAL A 342 -12.62 -4.84 -9.67
N LEU A 343 -12.17 -5.24 -8.48
CA LEU A 343 -12.98 -5.21 -7.27
C LEU A 343 -13.35 -3.78 -6.88
N PHE A 344 -12.39 -2.86 -6.85
CA PHE A 344 -12.59 -1.52 -6.29
C PHE A 344 -12.84 -0.44 -7.34
N GLY A 345 -12.60 -0.73 -8.63
CA GLY A 345 -13.06 0.11 -9.73
C GLY A 345 -14.50 -0.18 -10.14
N LEU A 346 -14.92 -1.45 -10.16
CA LEU A 346 -16.24 -1.84 -10.69
C LEU A 346 -17.32 -2.02 -9.62
N ILE A 347 -17.00 -2.49 -8.41
CA ILE A 347 -18.03 -2.82 -7.39
C ILE A 347 -18.55 -1.57 -6.64
N PRO A 348 -17.71 -0.60 -6.22
CA PRO A 348 -18.17 0.52 -5.40
C PRO A 348 -19.16 1.44 -6.11
N LEU A 349 -19.04 1.61 -7.43
CA LEU A 349 -19.91 2.51 -8.21
C LEU A 349 -21.37 2.02 -8.27
N PRO A 350 -21.66 0.76 -8.66
CA PRO A 350 -22.99 0.17 -8.53
C PRO A 350 -23.54 0.21 -7.11
N LEU A 351 -22.72 -0.10 -6.10
CA LEU A 351 -23.16 -0.04 -4.69
C LEU A 351 -23.54 1.39 -4.28
N LEU A 352 -22.78 2.39 -4.72
CA LEU A 352 -23.07 3.79 -4.48
C LEU A 352 -24.39 4.22 -5.15
N LEU A 353 -24.60 3.82 -6.39
CA LEU A 353 -25.84 4.09 -7.13
C LEU A 353 -27.06 3.43 -6.45
N ILE A 354 -26.96 2.14 -6.07
CA ILE A 354 -28.03 1.43 -5.35
C ILE A 354 -28.31 2.11 -4.02
N ALA A 355 -27.28 2.54 -3.29
CA ALA A 355 -27.47 3.29 -2.05
C ALA A 355 -28.26 4.58 -2.31
N TYR A 356 -27.99 5.31 -3.42
CA TYR A 356 -28.72 6.54 -3.79
C TYR A 356 -30.18 6.26 -4.07
N ILE A 357 -30.45 5.25 -4.89
CA ILE A 357 -31.81 4.85 -5.26
C ILE A 357 -32.62 4.43 -4.02
N ARG A 358 -32.01 3.64 -3.12
CA ARG A 358 -32.67 3.13 -1.91
C ARG A 358 -32.72 4.11 -0.74
N ARG A 359 -32.15 5.32 -0.87
CA ARG A 359 -31.95 6.28 0.25
C ARG A 359 -31.30 5.62 1.48
N ALA A 360 -30.45 4.61 1.28
CA ALA A 360 -29.74 3.95 2.37
C ALA A 360 -28.61 4.87 2.88
N GLY A 361 -28.49 5.06 4.20
CA GLY A 361 -27.43 5.87 4.81
C GLY A 361 -27.53 7.40 4.59
N SER A 362 -28.70 7.92 4.22
CA SER A 362 -28.96 9.38 4.25
C SER A 362 -29.44 9.85 5.62
#